data_AF-A0A2V9RP67-F1
#
_entry.id   AF-A0A2V9RP67-F1
#
_cell.length_a   1.000
_cell.length_b   1.000
_cell.length_c   1.000
_cell.angle_alpha   90.00
_cell.angle_beta   90.00
_cell.angle_gamma   90.00
#
_symmetry.space_group_name_H-M   'P 1'
#
loop_
_entity.id
_entity.type
_entity.pdbx_description
1 polymer ?
#
loop_
_entity_poly.entity_id
_entity_poly.type
_entity_poly.pdbx_seq_one_letter_code
_entity_poly.pdbx_strand_id
1 'polypeptide(L)'
;SYFDFEGIIPEGNYGAGTVMVWDVGTWQPLKEEVKGKLVPASDAEGSAMLQKGDLKIRLDGQKVKGDFALVHMKSRRPGSKGTEWLLIKKKDDFVVPGYDAENYDESALSGKSMRGIAGDEGAAEWESNRKASRGPLKAQWLADAVAKLDKRNAAKRPTAKVSAASAEKAKVKKKVKR
;
A
#
# COMPACT_ATOMS: atom_id res chain seq x y z
N SER A 1 3.74 8.20 -8.01
CA SER A 1 3.53 6.98 -7.19
C SER A 1 2.29 6.29 -7.75
N TYR A 2 2.02 5.01 -7.45
CA TYR A 2 0.76 4.37 -7.88
C TYR A 2 -0.40 4.66 -6.91
N PHE A 3 -0.08 4.97 -5.65
CA PHE A 3 -1.06 5.21 -4.58
C PHE A 3 -2.06 6.33 -4.87
N ASP A 4 -1.63 7.38 -5.56
CA ASP A 4 -2.43 8.56 -5.93
C ASP A 4 -2.79 8.58 -7.42
N PHE A 5 -2.57 7.46 -8.13
CA PHE A 5 -2.89 7.35 -9.54
C PHE A 5 -4.39 7.14 -9.76
N GLU A 6 -4.94 7.96 -10.65
CA GLU A 6 -6.31 7.89 -11.13
C GLU A 6 -6.31 8.30 -12.59
N GLY A 7 -6.90 7.49 -13.46
CA GLY A 7 -6.84 7.65 -14.91
C GLY A 7 -6.87 6.32 -15.65
N ILE A 8 -6.22 6.23 -16.81
CA ILE A 8 -6.35 5.08 -17.72
C ILE A 8 -5.03 4.32 -17.82
N ILE A 9 -5.08 3.00 -17.66
CA ILE A 9 -3.98 2.11 -18.02
C ILE A 9 -4.25 1.61 -19.46
N PRO A 10 -3.38 1.91 -20.44
CA PRO A 10 -3.60 1.51 -21.83
C PRO A 10 -3.69 0.00 -22.01
N GLU A 11 -4.44 -0.44 -23.02
CA GLU A 11 -4.56 -1.85 -23.38
C GLU A 11 -3.19 -2.51 -23.64
N GLY A 12 -3.11 -3.81 -23.37
CA GLY A 12 -1.86 -4.57 -23.46
C GLY A 12 -0.93 -4.42 -22.26
N ASN A 13 -1.19 -3.48 -21.34
CA ASN A 13 -0.51 -3.42 -20.05
C ASN A 13 -1.23 -4.26 -18.99
N TYR A 14 -0.46 -4.75 -18.01
CA TYR A 14 -1.05 -5.40 -16.84
C TYR A 14 -1.89 -4.39 -16.05
N GLY A 15 -3.16 -4.71 -15.84
CA GLY A 15 -4.12 -3.81 -15.19
C GLY A 15 -4.79 -2.81 -16.13
N ALA A 16 -4.78 -3.04 -17.46
CA ALA A 16 -5.46 -2.19 -18.43
C ALA A 16 -6.92 -1.88 -18.03
N GLY A 17 -7.33 -0.63 -18.26
CA GLY A 17 -8.65 -0.11 -17.90
C GLY A 17 -8.60 1.19 -17.12
N THR A 18 -9.76 1.67 -16.68
CA THR A 18 -9.88 2.86 -15.85
C THR A 18 -9.57 2.51 -14.39
N VAL A 19 -8.72 3.31 -13.77
CA VAL A 19 -8.32 3.17 -12.36
C VAL A 19 -8.87 4.35 -11.58
N MET A 20 -9.61 4.03 -10.52
CA MET A 20 -10.12 4.97 -9.54
C MET A 20 -9.49 4.70 -8.18
N VAL A 21 -9.13 5.75 -7.45
CA VAL A 21 -8.85 5.63 -6.01
C VAL A 21 -10.18 5.62 -5.26
N TRP A 22 -10.70 4.42 -5.04
CA TRP A 22 -12.03 4.23 -4.47
C TRP A 22 -12.10 4.54 -2.96
N ASP A 23 -11.07 4.17 -2.20
CA ASP A 23 -10.93 4.51 -0.78
C ASP A 23 -9.47 4.80 -0.46
N VAL A 24 -9.24 5.54 0.61
CA VAL A 24 -7.92 6.03 1.01
C VAL A 24 -7.92 6.32 2.49
N GLY A 25 -6.81 5.99 3.15
CA GLY A 25 -6.69 6.18 4.57
C GLY A 25 -5.43 5.56 5.11
N THR A 26 -5.48 5.22 6.39
CA THR A 26 -4.37 4.54 7.07
C THR A 26 -4.79 3.15 7.52
N TRP A 27 -3.78 2.32 7.81
CA TRP A 27 -3.99 1.03 8.41
C TRP A 27 -2.95 0.79 9.49
N GLN A 28 -3.26 -0.09 10.42
CA GLN A 28 -2.34 -0.57 11.44
C GLN A 28 -2.53 -2.08 11.66
N PRO A 29 -1.43 -2.84 11.81
CA PRO A 29 -1.55 -4.24 12.20
C PRO A 29 -2.08 -4.34 13.64
N LEU A 30 -2.84 -5.39 13.90
CA LEU A 30 -3.41 -5.70 15.20
C LEU A 30 -2.94 -7.06 15.67
N LYS A 31 -2.74 -7.20 16.97
CA LYS A 31 -2.52 -8.48 17.64
C LYS A 31 -3.62 -8.75 18.65
N GLU A 32 -3.82 -10.03 18.92
CA GLU A 32 -4.80 -10.49 19.90
C GLU A 32 -4.17 -10.53 21.29
N GLU A 33 -4.82 -9.89 22.25
CA GLU A 33 -4.52 -9.97 23.68
C GLU A 33 -5.40 -11.01 24.38
N VAL A 34 -5.17 -11.20 25.68
CA VAL A 34 -5.98 -12.06 26.54
C VAL A 34 -7.46 -11.60 26.46
N LYS A 35 -8.36 -12.56 26.23
CA LYS A 35 -9.82 -12.38 26.03
C LYS A 35 -10.24 -11.84 24.65
N GLY A 36 -9.44 -12.02 23.59
CA GLY A 36 -9.87 -11.77 22.21
C GLY A 36 -9.95 -10.30 21.80
N LYS A 37 -9.42 -9.40 22.63
CA LYS A 37 -9.31 -7.97 22.33
C LYS A 37 -8.17 -7.74 21.35
N LEU A 38 -8.42 -6.93 20.32
CA LEU A 38 -7.40 -6.53 19.36
C LEU A 38 -6.75 -5.21 19.79
N VAL A 39 -5.42 -5.19 19.77
CA VAL A 39 -4.61 -4.01 20.08
C VAL A 39 -3.59 -3.76 18.96
N PRO A 40 -3.11 -2.51 18.79
CA PRO A 40 -2.06 -2.21 17.83
C PRO A 40 -0.82 -3.11 18.01
N ALA A 41 -0.33 -3.63 16.90
CA ALA A 41 0.92 -4.38 16.83
C ALA A 41 2.02 -3.51 16.20
N SER A 42 3.27 -3.88 16.44
CA SER A 42 4.41 -3.32 15.73
C SER A 42 4.46 -3.80 14.27
N ASP A 43 5.15 -3.06 13.40
CA ASP A 43 5.37 -3.47 12.00
C ASP A 43 6.06 -4.84 11.89
N ALA A 44 6.97 -5.15 12.83
CA ALA A 44 7.68 -6.42 12.86
C ALA A 44 6.73 -7.60 13.15
N GLU A 45 5.85 -7.44 14.13
CA GLU A 45 4.77 -8.40 14.41
C GLU A 45 3.81 -8.50 13.23
N GLY A 46 3.43 -7.38 12.61
CA GLY A 46 2.61 -7.33 11.40
C GLY A 46 3.21 -8.12 10.23
N SER A 47 4.51 -7.95 9.98
CA SER A 47 5.24 -8.69 8.95
C SER A 47 5.25 -10.20 9.23
N ALA A 48 5.49 -10.60 10.49
CA ALA A 48 5.42 -12.00 10.90
C ALA A 48 4.01 -12.59 10.73
N MET A 49 2.96 -11.82 11.04
CA MET A 49 1.55 -12.21 10.85
C MET A 49 1.19 -12.37 9.37
N LEU A 50 1.67 -11.47 8.51
CA LEU A 50 1.52 -11.57 7.05
C LEU A 50 2.22 -12.83 6.51
N GLN A 51 3.47 -13.08 6.90
CA GLN A 51 4.18 -14.30 6.50
C GLN A 51 3.49 -15.58 6.99
N LYS A 52 2.93 -15.55 8.21
CA LYS A 52 2.15 -16.66 8.77
C LYS A 52 0.87 -16.93 7.99
N GLY A 53 0.32 -15.89 7.33
CA GLY A 53 -0.94 -15.95 6.59
C GLY A 53 -2.18 -15.64 7.45
N ASP A 54 -2.02 -14.91 8.55
CA ASP A 54 -3.12 -14.47 9.41
C ASP A 54 -2.77 -13.08 9.95
N LEU A 55 -3.12 -12.06 9.17
CA LEU A 55 -2.86 -10.66 9.49
C LEU A 55 -4.17 -9.98 9.88
N LYS A 56 -4.24 -9.45 11.09
CA LYS A 56 -5.35 -8.61 11.55
C LYS A 56 -4.95 -7.15 11.38
N ILE A 57 -5.84 -6.32 10.86
CA ILE A 57 -5.58 -4.90 10.61
C ILE A 57 -6.78 -4.07 11.03
N ARG A 58 -6.53 -2.84 11.47
CA ARG A 58 -7.55 -1.78 11.54
C ARG A 58 -7.37 -0.86 10.35
N LEU A 59 -8.43 -0.71 9.56
CA LEU A 59 -8.52 0.28 8.49
C LEU A 59 -9.17 1.55 9.04
N ASP A 60 -8.60 2.69 8.67
CA ASP A 60 -9.15 4.02 8.90
C ASP A 60 -9.17 4.76 7.56
N GLY A 61 -10.06 4.28 6.68
CA GLY A 61 -10.37 4.84 5.36
C GLY A 61 -11.49 5.87 5.42
N GLN A 62 -11.79 6.49 4.29
CA GLN A 62 -12.97 7.34 4.16
C GLN A 62 -14.25 6.51 4.13
N LYS A 63 -14.21 5.39 3.38
CA LYS A 63 -15.36 4.48 3.19
C LYS A 63 -15.27 3.24 4.07
N VAL A 64 -14.08 2.64 4.16
CA VAL A 64 -13.87 1.38 4.88
C VAL A 64 -13.17 1.65 6.21
N LYS A 65 -13.84 1.26 7.30
CA LYS A 65 -13.35 1.48 8.67
C LYS A 65 -13.46 0.22 9.52
N GLY A 66 -12.61 0.18 10.55
CA GLY A 66 -12.62 -0.86 11.58
C GLY A 66 -11.69 -2.03 11.27
N ASP A 67 -11.93 -3.12 11.97
CA ASP A 67 -11.05 -4.28 12.05
C ASP A 67 -11.39 -5.31 10.98
N PHE A 68 -10.34 -5.84 10.36
CA PHE A 68 -10.38 -6.87 9.33
C PHE A 68 -9.33 -7.94 9.61
N ALA A 69 -9.57 -9.14 9.08
CA ALA A 69 -8.59 -10.21 9.02
C ALA A 69 -8.30 -10.55 7.55
N LEU A 70 -7.01 -10.65 7.24
CA LEU A 70 -6.49 -11.14 5.97
C LEU A 70 -5.90 -12.53 6.20
N VAL A 71 -6.58 -13.55 5.69
CA VAL A 71 -6.27 -14.97 5.96
C VAL A 71 -5.85 -15.66 4.68
N HIS A 72 -4.64 -16.24 4.68
CA HIS A 72 -4.12 -16.97 3.53
C HIS A 72 -4.69 -18.39 3.50
N MET A 73 -5.28 -18.77 2.37
CA MET A 73 -5.84 -20.10 2.19
C MET A 73 -4.73 -21.10 1.87
N LYS A 74 -4.25 -21.80 2.89
CA LYS A 74 -3.29 -22.91 2.73
C LYS A 74 -4.01 -24.17 2.23
N SER A 75 -4.59 -24.13 1.03
CA SER A 75 -5.23 -25.31 0.44
C SER A 75 -4.33 -25.97 -0.61
N ARG A 76 -4.24 -27.30 -0.56
CA ARG A 76 -3.57 -28.16 -1.55
C ARG A 76 -4.58 -28.71 -2.56
N ARG A 77 -5.55 -27.90 -2.97
CA ARG A 77 -6.53 -28.37 -3.97
C ARG A 77 -5.79 -28.59 -5.30
N PRO A 78 -6.06 -29.69 -6.01
CA PRO A 78 -5.53 -29.85 -7.37
C PRO A 78 -5.90 -28.62 -8.21
N GLY A 79 -4.90 -27.87 -8.68
CA GLY A 79 -5.08 -26.66 -9.49
C GLY A 79 -5.04 -25.32 -8.74
N SER A 80 -5.02 -25.27 -7.40
CA SER A 80 -4.84 -23.99 -6.68
C SER A 80 -3.37 -23.58 -6.67
N LYS A 81 -3.08 -22.30 -6.98
CA LYS A 81 -1.72 -21.73 -6.91
C LYS A 81 -1.27 -21.46 -5.47
N GLY A 82 -2.18 -21.53 -4.50
CA GLY A 82 -1.87 -21.28 -3.09
C GLY A 82 -1.51 -19.82 -2.84
N THR A 83 -2.14 -18.91 -3.58
CA THR A 83 -1.95 -17.44 -3.47
C THR A 83 -3.26 -16.74 -3.08
N GLU A 84 -4.28 -17.51 -2.72
CA GLU A 84 -5.61 -17.02 -2.40
C GLU A 84 -5.68 -16.48 -0.96
N TRP A 85 -6.23 -15.28 -0.80
CA TRP A 85 -6.45 -14.65 0.49
C TRP A 85 -7.92 -14.31 0.68
N LEU A 86 -8.39 -14.42 1.92
CA LEU A 86 -9.70 -13.95 2.34
C LEU A 86 -9.53 -12.66 3.13
N LEU A 87 -10.28 -11.62 2.75
CA LEU A 87 -10.45 -10.41 3.55
C LEU A 87 -11.80 -10.51 4.26
N ILE A 88 -11.78 -10.46 5.59
CA ILE A 88 -12.96 -10.70 6.43
C ILE A 88 -13.16 -9.52 7.38
N LYS A 89 -14.33 -8.88 7.33
CA LYS A 89 -14.72 -7.84 8.31
C LYS A 89 -14.91 -8.48 9.69
N LYS A 90 -14.27 -7.92 10.71
CA LYS A 90 -14.48 -8.31 12.12
C LYS A 90 -15.68 -7.57 12.71
N LYS A 91 -16.30 -8.17 13.73
CA LYS A 91 -17.33 -7.52 14.53
C LYS A 91 -16.68 -6.47 15.43
N ASP A 92 -17.08 -5.23 15.26
CA ASP A 92 -16.64 -4.05 16.00
C ASP A 92 -17.68 -2.93 15.85
N ASP A 93 -17.36 -1.75 16.36
CA ASP A 93 -18.23 -0.57 16.35
C ASP A 93 -18.44 0.04 14.95
N PHE A 94 -17.68 -0.41 13.94
CA PHE A 94 -17.76 0.08 12.55
C PHE A 94 -18.52 -0.88 11.62
N VAL A 95 -19.12 -1.95 12.15
CA VAL A 95 -20.00 -2.80 11.35
C VAL A 95 -21.25 -2.03 10.98
N VAL A 96 -21.49 -1.91 9.67
CA VAL A 96 -22.73 -1.36 9.12
C VAL A 96 -23.59 -2.54 8.64
N PRO A 97 -24.75 -2.82 9.27
CA PRO A 97 -25.68 -3.83 8.78
C PRO A 97 -26.13 -3.52 7.36
N GLY A 98 -26.07 -4.52 6.48
CA GLY A 98 -26.43 -4.33 5.07
C GLY A 98 -25.45 -3.45 4.28
N TYR A 99 -24.20 -3.33 4.74
CA TYR A 99 -23.17 -2.60 3.99
C TYR A 99 -23.06 -3.15 2.56
N ASP A 100 -23.16 -2.22 1.61
CA ASP A 100 -22.97 -2.48 0.20
C ASP A 100 -21.93 -1.51 -0.35
N ALA A 101 -20.86 -2.05 -0.92
CA ALA A 101 -19.77 -1.26 -1.49
C ALA A 101 -20.20 -0.52 -2.77
N GLU A 102 -21.24 -1.02 -3.46
CA GLU A 102 -21.75 -0.43 -4.70
C GLU A 102 -22.40 0.95 -4.46
N ASN A 103 -22.82 1.25 -3.23
CA ASN A 103 -23.36 2.55 -2.86
C ASN A 103 -22.32 3.70 -2.90
N TYR A 104 -21.04 3.39 -3.14
CA TYR A 104 -19.96 4.37 -3.09
C TYR A 104 -19.19 4.47 -4.43
N ASP A 105 -19.86 4.82 -5.52
CA ASP A 105 -19.27 4.85 -6.88
C ASP A 105 -18.41 6.09 -7.24
N GLU A 106 -17.92 6.82 -6.23
CA GLU A 106 -17.14 8.06 -6.45
C GLU A 106 -15.70 7.96 -5.93
N SER A 107 -14.76 8.61 -6.60
CA SER A 107 -13.36 8.68 -6.20
C SER A 107 -13.19 9.38 -4.86
N ALA A 108 -12.38 8.80 -3.97
CA ALA A 108 -12.01 9.42 -2.70
C ALA A 108 -10.97 10.55 -2.85
N LEU A 109 -10.36 10.71 -4.05
CA LEU A 109 -9.45 11.81 -4.36
C LEU A 109 -10.15 12.95 -5.09
N SER A 110 -10.89 12.63 -6.15
CA SER A 110 -11.45 13.62 -7.08
C SER A 110 -12.96 13.79 -6.99
N GLY A 111 -13.68 12.87 -6.31
CA GLY A 111 -15.15 12.83 -6.29
C GLY A 111 -15.78 12.37 -7.61
N LYS A 112 -14.98 12.01 -8.64
CA LYS A 112 -15.50 11.58 -9.94
C LYS A 112 -15.98 10.14 -9.91
N SER A 113 -17.01 9.82 -10.69
CA SER A 113 -17.43 8.45 -10.96
C SER A 113 -16.48 7.73 -11.93
N MET A 114 -16.61 6.41 -12.06
CA MET A 114 -15.75 5.62 -12.97
C MET A 114 -15.88 6.09 -14.41
N ARG A 115 -17.11 6.40 -14.86
CA ARG A 115 -17.36 6.98 -16.19
C ARG A 115 -16.78 8.38 -16.33
N GLY A 116 -16.85 9.19 -15.27
CA GLY A 116 -16.27 10.53 -15.25
C GLY A 116 -14.74 10.52 -15.39
N ILE A 117 -14.07 9.48 -14.88
CA ILE A 117 -12.62 9.29 -15.05
C ILE A 117 -12.30 8.77 -16.45
N ALA A 118 -13.09 7.82 -16.96
CA ALA A 118 -12.87 7.21 -18.26
C ALA A 118 -13.07 8.18 -19.44
N GLY A 119 -14.03 9.11 -19.32
CA GLY A 119 -14.35 10.09 -20.36
C GLY A 119 -13.62 11.42 -20.24
N ASP A 120 -12.73 11.58 -19.26
CA ASP A 120 -11.94 12.79 -19.09
C ASP A 120 -10.78 12.81 -20.09
N GLU A 121 -10.84 13.71 -21.08
CA GLU A 121 -9.76 13.91 -22.07
C GLU A 121 -8.42 14.33 -21.41
N GLY A 122 -8.45 14.79 -20.15
CA GLY A 122 -7.28 15.07 -19.32
C GLY A 122 -6.92 13.93 -18.35
N ALA A 123 -7.53 12.74 -18.46
CA ALA A 123 -7.20 11.61 -17.61
C ALA A 123 -5.71 11.23 -17.75
N ALA A 124 -5.06 11.01 -16.61
CA ALA A 124 -3.65 10.62 -16.63
C ALA A 124 -3.51 9.21 -17.19
N GLU A 125 -2.66 9.03 -18.20
CA GLU A 125 -2.30 7.69 -18.67
C GLU A 125 -1.15 7.10 -17.84
N TRP A 126 -1.25 5.81 -17.51
CA TRP A 126 -0.19 5.12 -16.78
C TRP A 126 0.94 4.67 -17.69
N GLU A 127 2.16 5.09 -17.38
CA GLU A 127 3.39 4.61 -18.00
C GLU A 127 4.13 3.63 -17.07
N SER A 128 4.11 2.34 -17.42
CA SER A 128 4.71 1.25 -16.63
C SER A 128 6.23 1.39 -16.44
N ASN A 129 6.92 2.05 -17.38
CA ASN A 129 8.38 2.23 -17.38
C ASN A 129 8.84 3.61 -16.90
N ARG A 130 7.95 4.45 -16.35
CA ARG A 130 8.37 5.76 -15.84
C ARG A 130 9.30 5.58 -14.63
N LYS A 131 10.40 6.32 -14.58
CA LYS A 131 11.18 6.45 -13.34
C LYS A 131 10.23 6.94 -12.25
N ALA A 132 10.27 6.30 -11.08
CA ALA A 132 9.42 6.66 -9.96
C ALA A 132 9.70 8.11 -9.52
N SER A 133 8.95 9.05 -10.06
CA SER A 133 8.87 10.43 -9.57
C SER A 133 7.52 10.61 -8.86
N ARG A 134 7.53 11.36 -7.76
CA ARG A 134 6.30 11.84 -7.13
C ARG A 134 5.92 13.14 -7.85
N GLY A 135 4.84 13.10 -8.62
CA GLY A 135 4.19 14.32 -9.14
C GLY A 135 3.46 15.07 -8.01
N PRO A 136 2.81 16.20 -8.31
CA PRO A 136 1.97 16.89 -7.35
C PRO A 136 0.82 15.96 -6.91
N LEU A 137 0.54 15.92 -5.60
CA LEU A 137 -0.54 15.14 -5.04
C LEU A 137 -1.88 15.69 -5.56
N LYS A 138 -2.74 14.80 -6.08
CA LYS A 138 -4.04 15.19 -6.65
C LYS A 138 -5.04 15.69 -5.59
N ALA A 139 -4.88 15.32 -4.33
CA ALA A 139 -5.72 15.76 -3.23
C ALA A 139 -4.91 16.55 -2.19
N GLN A 140 -5.35 17.76 -1.85
CA GLN A 140 -4.67 18.64 -0.91
C GLN A 140 -4.61 18.05 0.51
N TRP A 141 -5.69 17.39 0.95
CA TRP A 141 -5.76 16.76 2.28
C TRP A 141 -4.77 15.58 2.41
N LEU A 142 -4.32 15.01 1.30
CA LEU A 142 -3.35 13.92 1.27
C LEU A 142 -1.92 14.40 1.57
N ALA A 143 -1.62 15.69 1.34
CA ALA A 143 -0.30 16.25 1.55
C ALA A 143 0.20 16.09 2.99
N ASP A 144 -0.66 16.40 3.97
CA ASP A 144 -0.31 16.30 5.38
C ASP A 144 -0.13 14.85 5.83
N ALA A 145 -0.97 13.94 5.33
CA ALA A 145 -0.89 12.51 5.65
C ALA A 145 0.40 11.89 5.08
N VAL A 146 0.73 12.20 3.82
CA VAL A 146 1.96 11.75 3.16
C VAL A 146 3.18 12.36 3.83
N ALA A 147 3.16 13.64 4.19
CA ALA A 147 4.25 14.29 4.92
C ALA A 147 4.48 13.64 6.30
N LYS A 148 3.43 13.28 7.03
CA LYS A 148 3.54 12.55 8.31
C LYS A 148 4.10 11.13 8.10
N LEU A 149 3.74 10.45 7.02
CA LEU A 149 4.31 9.15 6.67
C LEU A 149 5.79 9.26 6.33
N ASP A 150 6.18 10.23 5.49
CA ASP A 150 7.56 10.48 5.10
C ASP A 150 8.42 10.83 6.32
N LYS A 151 7.92 11.64 7.27
CA LYS A 151 8.59 11.90 8.55
C LYS A 151 8.79 10.63 9.38
N ARG A 152 7.76 9.77 9.48
CA ARG A 152 7.87 8.47 10.18
C ARG A 152 8.90 7.55 9.53
N ASN A 153 8.91 7.49 8.19
CA ASN A 153 9.87 6.67 7.44
C ASN A 153 11.30 7.20 7.56
N ALA A 154 11.48 8.53 7.55
CA ALA A 154 12.76 9.16 7.79
C ALA A 154 13.29 8.88 9.21
N ALA A 155 12.41 8.88 10.22
CA ALA A 155 12.77 8.55 11.60
C ALA A 155 13.08 7.05 11.81
N LYS A 156 12.50 6.15 11.00
CA LYS A 156 12.74 4.70 11.04
C LYS A 156 13.99 4.26 10.26
N ARG A 157 14.58 5.11 9.42
CA ARG A 157 15.85 4.80 8.75
C ARG A 157 16.98 4.89 9.79
N PRO A 158 17.70 3.80 10.12
CA PRO A 158 18.90 3.93 10.93
C PRO A 158 19.86 4.86 10.19
N THR A 159 20.42 5.84 10.91
CA THR A 159 21.51 6.68 10.42
C THR A 159 22.67 5.77 10.04
N ALA A 160 22.73 5.35 8.79
CA ALA A 160 23.92 4.77 8.21
C ALA A 160 24.97 5.89 8.20
N LYS A 161 25.74 5.96 9.29
CA LYS A 161 27.02 6.66 9.36
C LYS A 161 27.78 6.25 8.10
N VAL A 162 28.01 7.22 7.22
CA VAL A 162 28.89 7.08 6.07
C VAL A 162 30.27 6.71 6.62
N SER A 163 30.63 5.44 6.54
CA SER A 163 32.01 5.00 6.77
C SER A 163 32.81 5.38 5.53
N ALA A 164 33.33 6.60 5.52
CA ALA A 164 34.43 7.00 4.66
C ALA A 164 35.69 6.25 5.12
N ALA A 165 35.86 5.00 4.67
CA ALA A 165 37.08 4.23 4.83
C ALA A 165 37.17 3.16 3.75
N SER A 166 37.24 3.57 2.48
CA SER A 166 37.81 2.73 1.42
C SER A 166 38.19 3.57 0.21
N ALA A 167 39.17 4.45 0.40
CA ALA A 167 39.81 5.18 -0.70
C ALA A 167 41.32 5.26 -0.47
N GLU A 168 41.96 4.14 -0.10
CA GLU A 168 43.42 4.07 -0.07
C GLU A 168 43.95 2.64 -0.32
N LYS A 169 43.52 1.99 -1.41
CA LYS A 169 44.21 0.80 -1.95
C LYS A 169 44.29 0.77 -3.48
N ALA A 170 44.28 1.94 -4.12
CA ALA A 170 44.38 2.07 -5.57
C ALA A 170 45.56 2.97 -6.01
N LYS A 171 46.73 2.85 -5.38
CA LYS A 171 47.96 3.53 -5.85
C LYS A 171 49.26 2.78 -5.55
N VAL A 172 49.26 1.44 -5.46
CA VAL A 172 50.52 0.65 -5.41
C VAL A 172 50.37 -0.66 -6.18
N LYS A 173 50.09 -0.60 -7.49
CA LYS A 173 50.22 -1.78 -8.39
C LYS A 173 50.68 -1.44 -9.81
N LYS A 174 51.28 -0.25 -10.05
CA LYS A 174 51.78 0.14 -11.38
C LYS A 174 53.28 0.45 -11.43
N LYS A 175 54.09 -0.22 -10.61
CA LYS A 175 55.56 -0.10 -10.69
C LYS A 175 56.31 -1.37 -10.31
N VAL A 176 55.92 -2.53 -10.84
CA VAL A 176 56.84 -3.66 -11.04
C VAL A 176 56.35 -4.48 -12.24
N LYS A 177 56.89 -4.20 -13.42
CA LYS A 177 57.14 -5.21 -14.45
C LYS A 177 58.32 -4.71 -15.27
N ARG A 178 59.26 -5.65 -15.42
CA ARG A 178 60.59 -5.58 -16.04
C ARG A 178 60.60 -4.88 -17.38
#